data_AF-A0A1E5VEZ8-F1
#
_entry.id   AF-A0A1E5VEZ8-F1
#
_cell.length_a   1.000
_cell.length_b   1.000
_cell.length_c   1.000
_cell.angle_alpha   90.00
_cell.angle_beta   90.00
_cell.angle_gamma   90.00
#
_symmetry.space_group_name_H-M   'P 1'
#
loop_
_entity.id
_entity.type
_entity.pdbx_description
1 polymer ?
#
loop_
_entity_poly.entity_id
_entity_poly.type
_entity_poly.pdbx_seq_one_letter_code
_entity_poly.pdbx_strand_id
1 'polypeptide(L)'
;LVRKLVKSSPHMEDGGVPRRSTPPTTRRSRSAEFHNFSERRRRDRINEKLKALQELLPNCTKTDKVSMLDEAIDYLKSLQLQLQMLVMGKGMAPVVPPELQQYMHYITADPAQMPPMRPSG
;
A
#
# COMPACT_ATOMS: atom_id res chain seq x y z
N LEU A 1 68.19 50.53 32.38
CA LEU A 1 69.17 50.39 31.27
C LEU A 1 68.92 49.01 30.66
N VAL A 2 68.50 48.79 29.41
CA VAL A 2 68.41 49.63 28.22
C VAL A 2 67.27 49.05 27.36
N ARG A 3 66.49 49.96 26.78
CA ARG A 3 65.42 49.74 25.78
C ARG A 3 65.98 49.16 24.48
N LYS A 4 65.19 48.32 23.79
CA LYS A 4 64.76 48.47 22.36
C LYS A 4 64.30 47.10 21.86
N LEU A 5 63.03 46.93 21.51
CA LEU A 5 62.42 47.38 20.25
C LEU A 5 62.97 46.61 19.05
N VAL A 6 62.33 45.50 18.72
CA VAL A 6 61.91 45.24 17.33
C VAL A 6 60.45 44.82 17.39
N LYS A 7 59.60 45.74 16.94
CA LYS A 7 58.26 45.46 16.43
C LYS A 7 58.46 44.71 15.11
N SER A 8 57.91 43.52 14.97
CA SER A 8 57.67 42.89 13.67
C SER A 8 56.17 42.62 13.56
N SER A 9 55.54 43.30 12.61
CA SER A 9 54.09 43.37 12.34
C SER A 9 53.44 42.00 12.12
N PRO A 10 52.12 41.89 12.33
CA PRO A 10 51.38 40.66 12.08
C PRO A 10 51.29 40.42 10.57
N HIS A 11 51.75 39.25 10.13
CA HIS A 11 51.43 38.72 8.82
C HIS A 11 49.99 38.22 8.87
N MET A 12 49.09 39.03 8.32
CA MET A 12 47.69 38.70 8.09
C MET A 12 47.63 37.71 6.93
N GLU A 13 47.24 36.46 7.19
CA GLU A 13 46.49 35.59 6.28
C GLU A 13 46.06 34.34 7.08
N ASP A 14 45.01 34.47 7.88
CA ASP A 14 44.08 33.35 8.11
C ASP A 14 42.66 33.92 8.06
N GLY A 15 42.29 34.31 6.84
CA GLY A 15 40.91 34.61 6.48
C GLY A 15 40.13 33.30 6.38
N GLY A 16 39.90 32.63 7.51
CA GLY A 16 38.86 31.62 7.64
C GLY A 16 37.52 32.25 7.28
N VAL A 17 37.15 32.17 6.00
CA VAL A 17 35.85 32.59 5.48
C VAL A 17 34.80 32.03 6.43
N PRO A 18 33.90 32.85 7.02
CA PRO A 18 32.77 32.29 7.73
C PRO A 18 32.01 31.51 6.67
N ARG A 19 32.08 30.17 6.75
CA ARG A 19 31.30 29.27 5.91
C ARG A 19 29.86 29.71 6.13
N ARG A 20 29.38 30.53 5.21
CA ARG A 20 28.02 31.03 5.17
C ARG A 20 27.17 29.79 5.23
N SER A 21 26.57 29.53 6.39
CA SER A 21 25.55 28.53 6.56
C SER A 21 24.40 28.98 5.67
N THR A 22 24.46 28.58 4.40
CA THR A 22 23.33 28.69 3.49
C THR A 22 22.19 27.99 4.21
N PRO A 23 21.08 28.69 4.55
CA PRO A 23 19.99 28.05 5.26
C PRO A 23 19.50 26.92 4.35
N PRO A 24 19.59 25.64 4.75
CA PRO A 24 19.28 24.55 3.83
C PRO A 24 17.77 24.31 3.75
N THR A 25 16.88 25.31 3.74
CA THR A 25 15.57 25.00 4.36
C THR A 25 14.27 25.41 3.68
N THR A 26 14.17 26.31 2.70
CA THR A 26 12.81 26.71 2.24
C THR A 26 12.25 25.86 1.10
N ARG A 27 13.01 25.62 0.02
CA ARG A 27 12.53 24.80 -1.14
C ARG A 27 12.43 23.30 -0.82
N ARG A 28 13.40 22.75 -0.08
CA ARG A 28 13.36 21.36 0.39
C ARG A 28 12.24 21.13 1.42
N SER A 29 11.96 22.09 2.32
CA SER A 29 10.83 22.00 3.26
C SER A 29 9.49 21.98 2.53
N ARG A 30 9.27 22.89 1.57
CA ARG A 30 8.01 22.91 0.78
C ARG A 30 7.78 21.61 -0.01
N SER A 31 8.83 21.04 -0.57
CA SER A 31 8.75 19.75 -1.26
C SER A 31 8.38 18.61 -0.30
N ALA A 32 9.00 18.57 0.88
CA ALA A 32 8.66 17.62 1.92
C ALA A 32 7.21 17.80 2.42
N GLU A 33 6.75 19.04 2.63
CA GLU A 33 5.37 19.36 3.03
C GLU A 33 4.35 18.86 2.00
N PHE A 34 4.57 19.11 0.71
CA PHE A 34 3.70 18.60 -0.36
C PHE A 34 3.67 17.07 -0.41
N HIS A 35 4.83 16.43 -0.24
CA HIS A 35 4.92 14.97 -0.17
C HIS A 35 4.11 14.42 1.02
N ASN A 36 4.28 15.00 2.21
CA ASN A 36 3.53 14.63 3.41
C ASN A 36 2.01 14.84 3.24
N PHE A 37 1.61 15.93 2.59
CA PHE A 37 0.20 16.20 2.30
C PHE A 37 -0.39 15.18 1.33
N SER A 38 0.33 14.86 0.25
CA SER A 38 -0.06 13.82 -0.71
C SER A 38 -0.24 12.45 -0.02
N GLU A 39 0.71 12.09 0.83
CA GLU A 39 0.68 10.86 1.61
C GLU A 39 -0.50 10.81 2.58
N ARG A 40 -0.78 11.92 3.28
CA ARG A 40 -1.97 12.04 4.14
C ARG A 40 -3.24 11.84 3.34
N ARG A 41 -3.39 12.53 2.21
CA ARG A 41 -4.56 12.40 1.33
C ARG A 41 -4.73 10.97 0.79
N ARG A 42 -3.64 10.25 0.51
CA ARG A 42 -3.71 8.82 0.13
C ARG A 42 -4.27 7.98 1.28
N ARG A 43 -3.78 8.17 2.51
CA ARG A 43 -4.28 7.47 3.70
C ARG A 43 -5.75 7.78 3.98
N ASP A 44 -6.15 9.04 3.86
CA ASP A 44 -7.54 9.47 4.05
C ASP A 44 -8.46 8.75 3.05
N ARG A 45 -8.11 8.71 1.76
CA ARG A 45 -8.87 7.97 0.74
C ARG A 45 -8.98 6.47 1.03
N ILE A 46 -7.93 5.85 1.57
CA ILE A 46 -7.95 4.43 1.95
C ILE A 46 -8.89 4.22 3.12
N ASN A 47 -8.82 5.07 4.15
CA ASN A 47 -9.67 4.95 5.32
C ASN A 47 -11.17 5.17 4.98
N GLU A 48 -11.49 6.09 4.07
CA GLU A 48 -12.87 6.25 3.58
C GLU A 48 -13.39 4.98 2.91
N LYS A 49 -12.58 4.33 2.07
CA LYS A 49 -12.94 3.05 1.44
C LYS A 49 -13.11 1.92 2.46
N LEU A 50 -12.25 1.86 3.48
CA LEU A 50 -12.36 0.86 4.54
C LEU A 50 -13.63 1.07 5.38
N LYS A 51 -14.00 2.33 5.65
CA LYS A 51 -15.25 2.65 6.35
C LYS A 51 -16.48 2.26 5.51
N ALA A 52 -16.48 2.60 4.22
CA ALA A 52 -17.54 2.18 3.32
C ALA A 52 -17.65 0.65 3.23
N LEU A 53 -16.52 -0.06 3.22
CA LEU A 53 -16.50 -1.53 3.27
C LEU A 53 -17.13 -2.03 4.57
N GLN A 54 -16.74 -1.48 5.72
CA GLN A 54 -17.28 -1.86 7.02
C GLN A 54 -18.81 -1.74 7.09
N GLU A 55 -19.39 -0.71 6.49
CA GLU A 55 -20.85 -0.50 6.44
C GLU A 55 -21.60 -1.56 5.61
N LEU A 56 -20.91 -2.24 4.70
CA LEU A 56 -21.49 -3.28 3.83
C LEU A 56 -21.35 -4.70 4.41
N LEU A 57 -20.44 -4.91 5.35
CA LEU A 57 -20.13 -6.24 5.88
C LEU A 57 -21.00 -6.58 7.11
N PRO A 58 -21.60 -7.78 7.16
CA PRO A 58 -22.24 -8.24 8.37
C PRO A 58 -21.19 -8.49 9.46
N ASN A 59 -21.52 -8.15 10.71
CA ASN A 59 -20.70 -8.41 11.91
C ASN A 59 -19.34 -7.71 11.99
N CYS A 60 -19.03 -6.76 11.10
CA CYS A 60 -17.77 -6.02 11.08
C CYS A 60 -17.73 -4.92 12.16
N THR A 61 -17.90 -5.31 13.42
CA THR A 61 -17.76 -4.44 14.60
C THR A 61 -16.30 -4.26 15.02
N LYS A 62 -15.40 -5.11 14.53
CA LYS A 62 -13.97 -5.05 14.84
C LYS A 62 -13.28 -3.94 14.05
N THR A 63 -12.39 -3.21 14.72
CA THR A 63 -11.60 -2.13 14.11
C THR A 63 -10.29 -2.61 13.46
N ASP A 64 -9.94 -3.89 13.63
CA ASP A 64 -8.75 -4.47 13.01
C ASP A 64 -8.93 -4.61 11.49
N LYS A 65 -8.01 -4.00 10.74
CA LYS A 65 -8.09 -3.92 9.28
C LYS A 65 -7.87 -5.28 8.62
N VAL A 66 -7.08 -6.17 9.23
CA VAL A 66 -6.85 -7.51 8.67
C VAL A 66 -8.12 -8.35 8.79
N SER A 67 -8.68 -8.40 10.00
CA SER A 67 -9.95 -9.09 10.26
C SER A 67 -11.09 -8.59 9.35
N MET A 68 -11.19 -7.27 9.11
CA MET A 68 -12.19 -6.70 8.19
C MET A 68 -12.03 -7.21 6.75
N LEU A 69 -10.80 -7.39 6.28
CA LEU A 69 -10.55 -7.92 4.94
C LEU A 69 -10.88 -9.41 4.86
N ASP A 70 -10.57 -10.19 5.90
CA ASP A 70 -10.95 -11.60 5.97
C ASP A 70 -12.48 -11.77 5.98
N GLU A 71 -13.19 -10.99 6.81
CA GLU A 71 -14.66 -10.97 6.85
C GLU A 71 -15.26 -10.56 5.49
N ALA A 72 -14.62 -9.63 4.76
CA ALA A 72 -15.06 -9.23 3.42
C ALA A 72 -14.98 -10.38 2.42
N ILE A 73 -13.86 -11.12 2.44
CA ILE A 73 -13.63 -12.25 1.55
C ILE A 73 -14.67 -13.35 1.82
N ASP A 74 -14.89 -13.67 3.09
CA ASP A 74 -15.83 -14.73 3.47
C ASP A 74 -17.28 -14.35 3.17
N TYR A 75 -17.66 -13.08 3.36
CA TYR A 75 -18.98 -12.62 2.99
C TYR A 75 -19.21 -12.73 1.47
N LEU A 76 -18.23 -12.34 0.64
CA LEU A 76 -18.33 -12.50 -0.82
C LEU A 76 -18.49 -13.97 -1.25
N LYS A 77 -17.71 -14.90 -0.65
CA LYS A 77 -17.86 -16.34 -0.92
C LYS A 77 -19.25 -16.84 -0.54
N SER A 78 -19.79 -16.38 0.60
CA SER A 78 -21.13 -16.76 1.04
C SER A 78 -22.20 -16.27 0.06
N LEU A 79 -22.07 -15.04 -0.46
CA LEU A 79 -22.98 -14.49 -1.47
C LEU A 79 -22.91 -15.26 -2.79
N GLN A 80 -21.70 -15.65 -3.24
CA GLN A 80 -21.52 -16.50 -4.42
C GLN A 80 -22.22 -17.85 -4.26
N LEU A 81 -22.10 -18.49 -3.08
CA LEU A 81 -22.77 -19.74 -2.79
C LEU A 81 -24.30 -19.59 -2.75
N GLN A 82 -24.81 -18.54 -2.10
CA GLN A 82 -26.25 -18.24 -2.07
C GLN A 82 -26.80 -18.04 -3.49
N LEU A 83 -26.08 -17.31 -4.35
CA LEU A 83 -26.46 -17.13 -5.74
C LEU A 83 -26.45 -18.46 -6.51
N GLN A 84 -25.42 -19.28 -6.33
CA GLN A 84 -25.33 -20.61 -6.95
C GLN A 84 -26.52 -21.49 -6.55
N MET A 85 -26.85 -21.55 -5.26
CA MET A 85 -28.00 -22.31 -4.76
C MET A 85 -29.32 -21.77 -5.32
N LEU A 86 -29.48 -20.45 -5.43
CA LEU A 86 -30.68 -19.83 -5.98
C LEU A 86 -30.85 -20.14 -7.48
N VAL A 87 -29.76 -20.12 -8.25
CA VAL A 87 -29.76 -20.42 -9.69
C VAL A 87 -30.02 -21.92 -9.93
N MET A 88 -29.33 -22.80 -9.20
CA MET A 88 -29.55 -24.25 -9.27
C MET A 88 -30.96 -24.65 -8.80
N GLY A 89 -31.46 -24.03 -7.72
CA GLY A 89 -32.81 -24.26 -7.20
C GLY A 89 -33.92 -23.77 -8.12
N LYS A 90 -33.62 -22.83 -9.02
CA LYS A 90 -34.51 -22.39 -10.11
C LYS A 90 -34.37 -23.21 -11.40
N GLY A 91 -33.62 -24.33 -11.37
CA GLY A 91 -33.43 -25.20 -12.52
C GLY A 91 -32.53 -24.61 -13.62
N MET A 92 -31.80 -23.53 -13.33
CA MET A 92 -30.79 -23.01 -14.24
C MET A 92 -29.47 -23.71 -13.97
N ALA A 93 -28.87 -24.30 -15.01
CA ALA A 93 -27.57 -24.95 -14.93
C ALA A 93 -26.51 -23.99 -14.37
N PRO A 94 -25.48 -24.49 -13.66
CA PRO A 94 -24.46 -23.64 -13.08
C PRO A 94 -23.82 -22.82 -14.19
N VAL A 95 -23.99 -21.50 -14.15
CA VAL A 95 -23.27 -20.59 -15.04
C VAL A 95 -21.83 -20.60 -14.53
N VAL A 96 -21.05 -21.55 -15.02
CA VAL A 96 -19.60 -21.53 -14.87
C VAL A 96 -19.13 -20.22 -15.50
N PRO A 97 -18.46 -19.33 -14.75
CA PRO A 97 -17.89 -18.10 -15.30
C PRO A 97 -17.06 -18.45 -16.54
N PRO A 98 -17.08 -17.67 -17.64
CA PRO A 98 -16.36 -18.01 -18.88
C PRO A 98 -14.89 -18.38 -18.64
N GLU A 99 -14.24 -17.74 -17.67
CA GLU A 99 -12.87 -17.98 -17.23
C GLU A 99 -12.63 -19.40 -16.71
N LEU A 100 -13.64 -20.04 -16.11
CA LEU A 100 -13.57 -21.38 -15.53
C LEU A 100 -14.22 -22.45 -16.43
N GLN A 101 -14.82 -22.07 -17.58
CA GLN A 101 -15.42 -23.03 -18.52
C GLN A 101 -14.36 -23.92 -19.15
N GLN A 102 -13.22 -23.35 -19.53
CA GLN A 102 -12.08 -24.12 -20.01
C GLN A 102 -11.61 -25.11 -18.94
N TYR A 103 -11.68 -24.70 -17.66
CA TYR A 103 -11.24 -25.52 -16.53
C TYR A 103 -12.13 -26.74 -16.30
N MET A 104 -13.44 -26.52 -16.26
CA MET A 104 -14.41 -27.59 -16.02
C MET A 104 -14.53 -28.55 -17.20
N HIS A 105 -14.35 -28.08 -18.44
CA HIS A 105 -14.40 -28.94 -19.63
C HIS A 105 -13.24 -29.94 -19.66
N TYR A 106 -12.04 -29.54 -19.22
CA TYR A 106 -10.89 -30.45 -19.23
C TYR A 106 -10.97 -31.52 -18.12
N ILE A 107 -11.49 -31.19 -16.93
CA ILE A 107 -11.60 -32.16 -15.82
C ILE A 107 -12.72 -33.17 -16.06
N THR A 108 -13.83 -32.72 -16.66
CA THR A 108 -14.99 -33.57 -16.92
C THR A 108 -14.75 -34.53 -18.09
N ALA A 109 -13.92 -34.13 -19.06
CA ALA A 109 -13.62 -34.95 -20.23
C ALA A 109 -12.60 -36.08 -19.95
N ASP A 110 -11.67 -35.90 -19.01
CA ASP A 110 -10.66 -36.91 -18.68
C ASP A 110 -10.06 -36.70 -17.26
N PRO A 111 -10.38 -37.56 -16.28
CA PRO A 111 -9.84 -37.45 -14.92
C PRO A 111 -8.32 -37.71 -14.82
N ALA A 112 -7.67 -38.21 -15.88
CA ALA A 112 -6.22 -38.43 -15.91
C ALA A 112 -5.41 -37.19 -16.33
N GLN A 113 -6.05 -36.10 -16.78
CA GLN A 113 -5.38 -34.89 -17.29
C GLN A 113 -5.33 -33.73 -16.27
N MET A 114 -5.10 -34.02 -14.98
CA MET A 114 -4.84 -32.95 -14.01
C MET A 114 -3.51 -32.24 -14.33
N PRO A 115 -3.49 -30.90 -14.47
CA PRO A 115 -2.24 -30.17 -14.70
C PRO A 115 -1.34 -30.25 -13.46
N PRO A 116 -0.01 -30.34 -13.63
CA PRO A 116 0.91 -30.39 -12.50
C PRO A 116 0.81 -29.08 -11.71
N MET A 117 0.46 -29.20 -10.43
CA MET A 117 0.48 -28.09 -9.47
C MET A 117 1.91 -27.52 -9.45
N ARG A 118 2.08 -26.30 -9.96
CA ARG A 118 3.36 -25.60 -9.87
C ARG A 118 3.69 -25.36 -8.39
N PRO A 119 4.90 -25.70 -7.91
CA PRO A 119 5.27 -25.41 -6.55
C PRO A 119 5.32 -23.89 -6.35
N SER A 120 4.65 -23.42 -5.31
CA SER A 120 4.77 -22.05 -4.82
C SER A 120 6.20 -21.85 -4.30
N GLY A 121 6.98 -21.04 -5.01
CA GLY A 121 8.18 -20.39 -4.47
C GLY A 121 7.81 -19.10 -3.75
#